data_AF-A0A7C8ZH69-F1
#
_entry.id   AF-A0A7C8ZH69-F1
#
_cell.length_a   1.000
_cell.length_b   1.000
_cell.length_c   1.000
_cell.angle_alpha   90.00
_cell.angle_beta   90.00
_cell.angle_gamma   90.00
#
_symmetry.space_group_name_H-M   'P 1'
#
loop_
_entity.id
_entity.type
_entity.pdbx_description
1 polymer ?
#
loop_
_entity_poly.entity_id
_entity_poly.type
_entity_poly.pdbx_seq_one_letter_code
_entity_poly.pdbx_strand_id
1 'polypeptide(L)'
;KTDNIKPNQETFASLIYACAGLGFPRLGLQVHGHLISNGWEFSDDDGRLSNSLVYMYSRVGLMEYASSIFMENSRNWTMLSCNSMINGYLQTGRLERSRYIFDIIPVRDKISWTS
;
A
#
# COMPACT_ATOMS: atom_id res chain seq x y z
N LYS A 1 30.74 8.34 12.81
CA LYS A 1 29.81 8.80 13.87
C LYS A 1 28.50 9.09 13.15
N THR A 2 27.56 8.15 13.15
CA THR A 2 26.20 8.42 12.69
C THR A 2 25.52 9.14 13.83
N ASP A 3 25.42 10.46 13.72
CA ASP A 3 24.60 11.23 14.65
C ASP A 3 23.18 10.65 14.70
N ASN A 4 22.47 10.97 15.77
CA ASN A 4 21.20 10.41 16.22
C ASN A 4 20.04 10.63 15.21
N ILE A 5 20.17 10.12 13.98
CA ILE A 5 19.21 10.24 12.89
C ILE A 5 18.02 9.34 13.24
N LYS A 6 16.91 9.98 13.60
CA LYS A 6 15.66 9.27 13.84
C LYS A 6 15.06 8.84 12.49
N PRO A 7 14.50 7.62 12.40
CA PRO A 7 13.74 7.21 11.23
C PRO A 7 12.64 8.22 10.88
N ASN A 8 12.46 8.48 9.59
CA ASN A 8 11.40 9.34 9.03
C ASN A 8 10.40 8.50 8.19
N GLN A 9 9.34 9.12 7.65
CA GLN A 9 8.31 8.45 6.82
C GLN A 9 8.93 7.63 5.67
N GLU A 10 9.95 8.18 5.01
CA GLU A 10 10.68 7.49 3.93
C GLU A 10 11.34 6.19 4.36
N THR A 11 11.92 6.18 5.56
CA THR A 11 12.54 4.99 6.15
C THR A 11 11.52 3.89 6.35
N PHE A 12 10.34 4.25 6.87
CA PHE A 12 9.27 3.29 7.14
C PHE A 12 8.54 2.82 5.89
N ALA A 13 8.29 3.71 4.91
CA ALA A 13 7.72 3.33 3.63
C ALA A 13 8.60 2.30 2.92
N SER A 14 9.91 2.52 2.92
CA SER A 14 10.91 1.58 2.37
C SER A 14 10.88 0.24 3.11
N LEU A 15 10.80 0.27 4.45
CA LEU A 15 10.72 -0.94 5.27
C LEU A 15 9.42 -1.73 5.03
N ILE A 16 8.29 -1.05 4.87
CA ILE A 16 6.98 -1.67 4.59
C ILE A 16 7.01 -2.33 3.21
N TYR A 17 7.53 -1.66 2.18
CA TYR A 17 7.71 -2.27 0.86
C TYR A 17 8.60 -3.51 0.93
N ALA A 18 9.72 -3.44 1.64
CA ALA A 18 10.62 -4.58 1.81
C ALA A 18 9.93 -5.75 2.53
N CYS A 19 9.20 -5.47 3.61
CA CYS A 19 8.44 -6.49 4.35
C CYS A 19 7.39 -7.18 3.45
N ALA A 20 6.66 -6.41 2.65
CA ALA A 20 5.67 -6.96 1.73
C ALA A 20 6.34 -7.76 0.60
N GLY A 21 7.37 -7.19 -0.06
CA GLY A 21 8.09 -7.80 -1.17
C GLY A 21 8.77 -9.11 -0.80
N LEU A 22 9.46 -9.15 0.35
CA LEU A 22 10.22 -10.30 0.84
C LEU A 22 9.34 -11.37 1.53
N GLY A 23 8.02 -11.16 1.64
CA GLY A 23 7.14 -12.14 2.27
C GLY A 23 7.14 -12.13 3.80
N PHE A 24 7.47 -10.99 4.41
CA PHE A 24 7.39 -10.74 5.86
C PHE A 24 6.27 -9.76 6.24
N PRO A 25 5.02 -9.95 5.81
CA PRO A 25 3.99 -8.94 6.02
C PRO A 25 3.60 -8.77 7.49
N ARG A 26 3.81 -9.79 8.35
CA ARG A 26 3.62 -9.64 9.81
C ARG A 26 4.55 -8.59 10.41
N LEU A 27 5.80 -8.51 9.92
CA LEU A 27 6.73 -7.45 10.32
C LEU A 27 6.24 -6.10 9.80
N GLY A 28 5.74 -6.04 8.56
CA GLY A 28 5.11 -4.84 8.01
C GLY A 28 3.95 -4.32 8.86
N LEU A 29 3.11 -5.21 9.38
CA LEU A 29 2.02 -4.85 10.31
C LEU A 29 2.54 -4.32 11.66
N GLN A 30 3.61 -4.90 12.20
CA GLN A 30 4.25 -4.39 13.42
C GLN A 30 4.85 -3.01 13.22
N VAL A 31 5.53 -2.80 12.09
CA VAL A 31 6.06 -1.49 11.69
C VAL A 31 4.93 -0.47 11.60
N HIS A 32 3.82 -0.85 10.98
CA HIS A 32 2.66 0.02 10.89
C HIS A 32 2.03 0.34 12.26
N GLY A 33 1.90 -0.64 13.14
CA GLY A 33 1.45 -0.40 14.52
C GLY A 33 2.39 0.53 15.30
N HIS A 34 3.69 0.45 15.04
CA HIS A 34 4.67 1.37 15.61
C HIS A 34 4.48 2.81 15.11
N LEU A 35 4.21 3.00 13.82
CA LEU A 35 3.90 4.33 13.25
C LEU A 35 2.69 4.97 13.93
N ILE A 36 1.58 4.22 14.05
CA ILE A 36 0.36 4.68 14.73
C ILE A 36 0.65 5.07 16.18
N SER A 37 1.43 4.24 16.90
CA SER A 37 1.78 4.49 18.31
C SER A 37 2.65 5.73 18.51
N ASN A 38 3.35 6.18 17.47
CA ASN A 38 4.15 7.40 17.46
C ASN A 38 3.39 8.62 16.87
N GLY A 39 2.09 8.48 16.62
CA GLY A 39 1.22 9.56 16.14
C GLY A 39 1.37 9.88 14.66
N TRP A 40 1.85 8.93 13.85
CA TRP A 40 1.94 9.12 12.41
C TRP A 40 0.69 8.55 11.76
N GLU A 41 -0.02 9.41 11.03
CA GLU A 41 -1.16 9.01 10.21
C GLU A 41 -0.68 8.24 8.98
N PHE A 42 -1.63 7.54 8.33
CA PHE A 42 -1.36 6.81 7.09
C PHE A 42 -1.10 7.74 5.92
N SER A 43 -1.57 8.98 6.02
CA SER A 43 -1.51 10.05 5.04
C SER A 43 -0.14 10.73 5.05
N ASP A 44 0.47 10.78 3.88
CA ASP A 44 1.72 11.47 3.61
C ASP A 44 1.59 12.30 2.33
N ASP A 45 2.24 13.46 2.28
CA ASP A 45 2.04 14.46 1.21
C ASP A 45 2.26 13.88 -0.19
N ASP A 46 3.23 12.98 -0.37
CA ASP A 46 3.57 12.34 -1.64
C ASP A 46 2.98 10.93 -1.81
N GLY A 47 2.23 10.44 -0.81
CA GLY A 47 1.52 9.16 -0.84
C GLY A 47 2.41 7.93 -0.80
N ARG A 48 3.73 8.03 -0.57
CA ARG A 48 4.64 6.87 -0.59
C ARG A 48 4.37 5.86 0.50
N LEU A 49 4.20 6.32 1.74
CA LEU A 49 3.80 5.51 2.88
C LEU A 49 2.43 4.89 2.63
N SER A 50 1.44 5.69 2.21
CA SER A 50 0.10 5.22 1.85
C SER A 50 0.13 4.08 0.82
N ASN A 51 0.87 4.26 -0.28
CA ASN A 51 1.01 3.25 -1.33
C ASN A 51 1.72 1.98 -0.82
N SER A 52 2.73 2.12 0.05
CA SER A 52 3.42 0.97 0.66
C SER A 52 2.49 0.15 1.55
N LEU A 53 1.63 0.82 2.30
CA LEU A 53 0.63 0.19 3.16
C LEU A 53 -0.44 -0.52 2.34
N VAL A 54 -0.94 0.09 1.26
CA VAL A 54 -1.87 -0.56 0.32
C VAL A 54 -1.26 -1.85 -0.25
N TYR A 55 0.01 -1.80 -0.68
CA TYR A 55 0.71 -2.98 -1.17
C TYR A 55 0.83 -4.07 -0.09
N MET A 56 1.22 -3.70 1.14
CA MET A 56 1.38 -4.64 2.24
C MET A 56 0.05 -5.27 2.66
N TYR A 57 -1.01 -4.48 2.84
CA TYR A 57 -2.32 -4.97 3.28
C TYR A 57 -3.00 -5.86 2.24
N SER A 58 -2.90 -5.50 0.96
CA SER A 58 -3.43 -6.34 -0.12
C SER A 58 -2.72 -7.69 -0.21
N ARG A 59 -1.39 -7.74 0.02
CA ARG A 59 -0.59 -8.97 0.04
C ARG A 59 -1.00 -9.97 1.14
N VAL A 60 -1.61 -9.50 2.23
CA VAL A 60 -2.15 -10.37 3.31
C VAL A 60 -3.66 -10.56 3.25
N GLY A 61 -4.32 -10.03 2.22
CA GLY A 61 -5.76 -10.15 2.05
C GLY A 61 -6.59 -9.30 3.01
N LEU A 62 -5.97 -8.36 3.72
CA LEU A 62 -6.64 -7.40 4.61
C LEU A 62 -7.19 -6.22 3.78
N MET A 63 -8.11 -6.53 2.88
CA MET A 63 -8.54 -5.64 1.81
C MET A 63 -9.34 -4.42 2.28
N GLU A 64 -9.98 -4.49 3.44
CA GLU A 64 -10.71 -3.38 4.05
C GLU A 64 -9.76 -2.24 4.41
N TYR A 65 -8.62 -2.57 5.04
CA TYR A 65 -7.58 -1.59 5.38
C TYR A 65 -6.91 -1.05 4.12
N ALA A 66 -6.56 -1.93 3.18
CA ALA A 66 -6.00 -1.52 1.90
C ALA A 66 -6.94 -0.55 1.17
N SER A 67 -8.24 -0.85 1.13
CA SER A 67 -9.25 0.00 0.48
C SER A 67 -9.42 1.35 1.15
N SER A 68 -9.42 1.39 2.49
CA SER A 68 -9.57 2.64 3.22
C SER A 68 -8.43 3.60 2.88
N ILE A 69 -7.18 3.12 3.02
CA ILE A 69 -5.98 3.90 2.74
C ILE A 69 -5.91 4.30 1.25
N PHE A 70 -6.26 3.37 0.35
CA PHE A 70 -6.28 3.65 -1.08
C PHE A 70 -7.24 4.80 -1.42
N MET A 71 -8.49 4.76 -0.93
CA MET A 71 -9.47 5.81 -1.27
C MET A 71 -9.12 7.16 -0.65
N GLU A 72 -8.58 7.17 0.57
CA GLU A 72 -8.08 8.38 1.23
C GLU A 72 -6.91 9.01 0.44
N ASN A 73 -6.02 8.17 -0.11
CA ASN A 73 -4.88 8.58 -0.93
C ASN A 73 -5.20 8.75 -2.43
N SER A 74 -6.43 9.11 -2.79
CA SER A 74 -6.90 9.21 -4.19
C SER A 74 -6.11 10.17 -5.09
N ARG A 75 -5.36 11.12 -4.51
CA ARG A 75 -4.51 12.06 -5.24
C ARG A 75 -3.15 11.48 -5.66
N ASN A 76 -2.66 10.45 -4.96
CA ASN A 76 -1.31 9.91 -5.13
C ASN A 76 -1.32 8.41 -5.46
N TRP A 77 -2.34 7.93 -6.18
CA TRP A 77 -2.35 6.54 -6.66
C TRP A 77 -1.16 6.24 -7.55
N THR A 78 -0.58 5.07 -7.37
CA THR A 78 0.47 4.54 -8.23
C THR A 78 -0.05 3.32 -8.98
N MET A 79 0.55 2.99 -10.11
CA MET A 79 0.22 1.75 -10.83
C MET A 79 0.43 0.52 -9.94
N LEU A 80 1.44 0.54 -9.07
CA LEU A 80 1.67 -0.53 -8.09
C LEU A 80 0.48 -0.66 -7.13
N SER A 81 0.04 0.40 -6.47
CA SER A 81 -1.08 0.31 -5.51
C SER A 81 -2.40 -0.05 -6.19
N CYS A 82 -2.64 0.44 -7.41
CA CYS A 82 -3.77 0.04 -8.24
C CYS A 82 -3.78 -1.47 -8.53
N ASN A 83 -2.66 -2.00 -9.05
CA ASN A 83 -2.51 -3.43 -9.33
C ASN A 83 -2.64 -4.27 -8.06
N SER A 84 -2.15 -3.75 -6.93
CA SER A 84 -2.24 -4.41 -5.63
C SER A 84 -3.70 -4.54 -5.18
N MET A 85 -4.50 -3.49 -5.36
CA MET A 85 -5.94 -3.52 -5.06
C MET A 85 -6.69 -4.51 -5.95
N ILE A 86 -6.43 -4.50 -7.27
CA ILE A 86 -7.04 -5.42 -8.22
C ILE A 86 -6.72 -6.87 -7.84
N ASN A 87 -5.44 -7.20 -7.69
CA ASN A 87 -4.99 -8.55 -7.36
C ASN A 87 -5.47 -9.01 -5.98
N GLY A 88 -5.39 -8.15 -4.97
CA GLY A 88 -5.86 -8.46 -3.63
C GLY A 88 -7.37 -8.79 -3.60
N TYR A 89 -8.19 -8.07 -4.36
CA TYR A 89 -9.60 -8.41 -4.51
C TYR A 89 -9.83 -9.70 -5.29
N LEU A 90 -9.06 -9.99 -6.35
CA LEU A 90 -9.15 -11.26 -7.07
C LEU A 90 -8.80 -12.45 -6.17
N GLN A 91 -7.70 -12.36 -5.42
CA GLN A 91 -7.23 -13.42 -4.52
C GLN A 91 -8.18 -13.68 -3.35
N THR A 92 -8.94 -12.67 -2.93
CA THR A 92 -9.96 -12.79 -1.88
C THR A 92 -11.36 -13.10 -2.43
N GLY A 93 -11.51 -13.36 -3.73
CA GLY A 93 -12.77 -13.74 -4.36
C GLY A 93 -13.79 -12.61 -4.57
N ARG A 94 -13.35 -11.35 -4.49
CA ARG A 94 -14.19 -10.14 -4.54
C ARG A 94 -14.17 -9.50 -5.92
N LEU A 95 -14.65 -10.23 -6.94
CA LEU A 95 -14.58 -9.83 -8.35
C LEU A 95 -15.20 -8.46 -8.65
N GLU A 96 -16.35 -8.15 -8.04
CA GLU A 96 -17.03 -6.87 -8.26
C GLU A 96 -16.20 -5.68 -7.78
N ARG A 97 -15.53 -5.81 -6.64
CA ARG A 97 -14.63 -4.79 -6.10
C ARG A 97 -13.37 -4.64 -6.95
N SER A 98 -12.83 -5.76 -7.46
CA SER A 98 -11.70 -5.73 -8.40
C SER A 98 -12.04 -4.96 -9.66
N ARG A 99 -13.21 -5.25 -10.26
CA ARG A 99 -13.74 -4.54 -11.43
C ARG A 99 -13.97 -3.05 -11.13
N TYR A 100 -14.55 -2.73 -9.99
CA TYR A 100 -14.76 -1.33 -9.58
C TYR A 100 -13.44 -0.55 -9.56
N ILE A 101 -12.39 -1.09 -8.92
CA ILE A 101 -11.08 -0.44 -8.91
C ILE A 101 -10.57 -0.26 -10.33
N PHE A 102 -10.66 -1.31 -11.15
CA PHE A 102 -10.23 -1.26 -12.54
C PHE A 102 -10.93 -0.16 -13.36
N ASP A 103 -12.21 0.10 -13.10
CA ASP A 103 -13.01 1.08 -13.84
C ASP A 103 -12.75 2.53 -13.39
N ILE A 104 -12.38 2.76 -12.13
CA ILE A 104 -12.18 4.13 -11.57
C ILE A 104 -10.75 4.66 -11.72
N ILE A 105 -9.77 3.80 -12.04
CA ILE A 105 -8.39 4.25 -12.24
C ILE A 105 -8.36 5.09 -13.53
N PRO A 106 -7.93 6.38 -13.47
CA PRO A 106 -7.79 7.20 -14.66
C PRO A 106 -6.70 6.59 -15.56
N VAL A 107 -7.15 5.89 -16.61
CA VAL A 107 -6.48 5.30 -17.79
C VAL A 107 -4.96 5.46 -17.91
N ARG A 108 -4.14 4.54 -18.40
CA ARG A 108 -4.00 3.06 -18.56
C ARG A 108 -2.64 2.99 -19.28
N ASP A 109 -1.53 2.85 -18.56
CA ASP A 109 -0.27 2.66 -19.29
C ASP A 109 -0.26 1.26 -19.93
N LYS A 110 0.24 1.17 -21.16
CA LYS A 110 0.03 0.08 -22.13
C LYS A 110 0.49 -1.32 -21.69
N ILE A 111 1.08 -1.44 -20.50
CA ILE A 111 1.78 -2.65 -20.02
C ILE A 111 0.93 -3.44 -18.99
N SER A 112 -0.19 -2.90 -18.51
CA SER A 112 -1.00 -3.55 -17.44
C SER A 112 -1.75 -4.83 -17.84
N TRP A 113 -1.69 -5.27 -19.10
CA TRP A 113 -2.57 -6.34 -19.61
C TRP A 113 -1.86 -7.57 -20.19
N THR A 114 -0.53 -7.66 -20.12
CA THR A 114 0.21 -8.80 -20.71
C THR A 114 0.92 -9.68 -19.68
N SER A 115 0.42 -9.79 -18.46
CA SER A 115 0.93 -10.75 -17.48
C SER A 115 -0.17 -11.37 -16.65
#